data_AF-A0AA38LKC5-F1
#
_entry.id   AF-A0AA38LKC5-F1
#
_cell.length_a   1.000
_cell.length_b   1.000
_cell.length_c   1.000
_cell.angle_alpha   90.00
_cell.angle_beta   90.00
_cell.angle_gamma   90.00
#
_symmetry.space_group_name_H-M   'P 1'
#
loop_
_entity.id
_entity.type
_entity.pdbx_description
1 polymer ?
#
loop_
_entity_poly.entity_id
_entity_poly.type
_entity_poly.pdbx_seq_one_letter_code
_entity_poly.pdbx_strand_id
1 'polypeptide(L)' 'RCQPFHHLLRKNVHFEWDEHCQKAFDDLKAYLLSPHVLTTPHEGEPFYLYIFVTDHALGAMISHWDAC' A
#
# COMPACT_ATOMS: atom_id res chain seq x y z
N ARG A 1 9.03 0.76 -4.61
CA ARG A 1 9.05 -0.73 -4.65
C ARG A 1 8.19 -1.34 -5.75
N CYS A 2 7.24 -0.62 -6.38
CA CYS A 2 6.35 -1.18 -7.42
C CYS A 2 6.87 -1.05 -8.87
N GLN A 3 8.13 -0.63 -9.05
CA GLN A 3 8.75 -0.44 -10.37
C GLN A 3 8.69 -1.68 -11.30
N PRO A 4 8.87 -2.93 -10.83
CA PRO A 4 9.12 -4.06 -11.73
C PRO A 4 7.94 -4.45 -12.64
N PHE A 5 6.69 -4.28 -12.18
CA PHE A 5 5.49 -4.56 -12.98
C PHE A 5 4.70 -3.29 -13.35
N HIS A 6 5.21 -2.09 -13.04
CA HIS A 6 4.53 -0.84 -13.39
C HIS A 6 4.39 -0.67 -14.91
N HIS A 7 5.33 -1.18 -15.69
CA HIS A 7 5.22 -1.13 -17.15
C HIS A 7 4.00 -1.91 -17.67
N LEU A 8 3.57 -2.98 -16.98
CA LEU A 8 2.39 -3.78 -17.34
C LEU A 8 1.08 -3.01 -17.15
N LEU A 9 1.08 -1.93 -16.36
CA LEU A 9 -0.10 -1.08 -16.15
C LEU A 9 -0.30 -0.04 -17.27
N ARG A 10 0.66 0.08 -18.20
CA ARG A 10 0.56 1.02 -19.32
C ARG A 10 -0.39 0.49 -20.38
N LYS A 11 -1.08 1.39 -21.09
CA LYS A 11 -1.90 1.02 -22.25
C LYS A 11 -1.01 0.46 -23.37
N ASN A 12 -1.55 -0.49 -24.13
CA ASN A 12 -0.94 -1.05 -25.35
C ASN A 12 0.43 -1.73 -25.14
N VAL A 13 0.69 -2.28 -23.95
CA VAL A 13 1.84 -3.17 -23.71
C VAL A 13 1.42 -4.62 -23.84
N HIS A 14 2.32 -5.47 -24.36
CA HIS A 14 2.12 -6.90 -24.28
C HIS A 14 2.18 -7.30 -22.80
N PHE A 15 1.07 -7.87 -22.30
CA PHE A 15 1.01 -8.29 -20.91
C PHE A 15 1.71 -9.64 -20.78
N GLU A 16 2.93 -9.61 -20.26
CA GLU A 16 3.70 -10.80 -19.95
C GLU A 16 4.11 -10.73 -18.48
N TRP A 17 3.60 -11.67 -17.70
CA TRP A 17 3.95 -11.80 -16.30
C TRP A 17 5.09 -12.81 -16.16
N ASP A 18 6.30 -12.30 -16.11
CA ASP A 18 7.51 -13.11 -16.02
C ASP A 18 7.93 -13.37 -14.56
N GLU A 19 9.02 -14.11 -14.39
CA GLU A 19 9.57 -14.43 -13.08
C GLU A 19 10.00 -13.18 -12.30
N HIS A 20 10.49 -12.14 -12.99
CA HIS A 20 10.87 -10.88 -12.36
C HIS A 20 9.66 -10.15 -11.80
N CYS A 21 8.54 -10.12 -12.53
CA CYS A 21 7.27 -9.56 -12.06
C CYS A 21 6.76 -10.32 -10.83
N GLN A 22 6.77 -11.65 -10.88
CA GLN A 22 6.32 -12.48 -9.76
C GLN A 22 7.16 -12.22 -8.50
N LYS A 23 8.49 -12.26 -8.63
CA LYS A 23 9.41 -12.00 -7.52
C LYS A 23 9.18 -10.63 -6.89
N ALA A 24 9.04 -9.59 -7.72
CA ALA A 24 8.77 -8.24 -7.23
C ALA A 24 7.42 -8.12 -6.50
N PHE A 25 6.41 -8.84 -6.96
CA PHE A 25 5.10 -8.85 -6.32
C PHE A 25 5.14 -9.57 -4.97
N ASP A 26 5.85 -10.69 -4.87
CA ASP A 26 6.00 -11.42 -3.61
C ASP A 26 6.85 -10.64 -2.59
N ASP A 27 7.90 -9.93 -3.04
CA ASP A 27 8.67 -9.00 -2.21
C ASP A 27 7.81 -7.83 -1.70
N LEU A 28 6.83 -7.38 -2.49
CA LEU A 28 5.87 -6.36 -2.08
C LEU A 28 4.90 -6.91 -1.03
N LYS A 29 4.34 -8.12 -1.23
CA LYS A 29 3.49 -8.77 -0.23
C LYS A 29 4.24 -8.95 1.08
N ALA A 30 5.45 -9.49 1.05
CA ALA A 30 6.26 -9.72 2.24
C ALA A 30 6.50 -8.43 3.02
N TYR A 31 6.70 -7.32 2.31
CA TYR A 31 6.78 -6.01 2.94
C TYR A 31 5.46 -5.57 3.55
N LEU A 32 4.36 -5.59 2.80
CA LEU A 32 3.05 -5.18 3.31
C LEU A 32 2.59 -6.02 4.52
N LEU A 33 2.98 -7.29 4.57
CA LEU A 33 2.73 -8.19 5.69
C LEU A 33 3.68 -7.98 6.87
N SER A 34 4.81 -7.30 6.67
CA SER A 34 5.70 -6.95 7.77
C SER A 34 5.05 -5.86 8.65
N PRO A 35 5.21 -5.92 9.98
CA PRO A 35 4.69 -4.89 10.86
C PRO A 35 5.41 -3.57 10.56
N HIS A 36 4.69 -2.64 9.94
CA HIS A 36 5.22 -1.31 9.72
C HIS A 36 5.19 -0.56 11.04
N VAL A 37 6.33 0.02 11.41
CA VAL A 37 6.42 0.89 12.59
C VAL A 37 5.56 2.12 12.29
N LEU A 38 4.36 2.14 12.85
CA LEU A 38 3.57 3.35 12.97
C LEU A 38 4.35 4.26 13.94
N THR A 39 4.65 5.47 13.50
CA THR A 39 5.29 6.48 14.35
C THR A 39 4.50 6.59 15.65
N THR A 40 5.21 6.63 16.77
CA THR A 40 4.54 6.75 18.07
C THR A 40 3.80 8.09 18.12
N PRO A 41 2.51 8.12 18.46
CA PRO A 41 1.75 9.36 18.57
C PRO A 41 2.31 10.24 19.69
N HIS A 42 2.40 11.55 19.46
CA HIS A 42 2.70 12.51 20.52
C HIS A 42 1.42 12.92 21.25
N GLU A 43 1.50 13.11 22.56
CA GLU A 43 0.35 13.51 23.36
C GLU A 43 -0.14 14.91 22.92
N GLY A 44 -1.45 15.05 22.71
CA GLY A 44 -2.07 16.29 22.22
C GLY A 44 -1.98 16.52 20.71
N GLU A 45 -1.35 15.62 19.95
CA GLU A 45 -1.30 15.71 18.49
C GLU A 45 -2.66 15.31 17.85
N PRO A 46 -3.23 16.12 16.94
CA PRO A 46 -4.45 15.75 16.23
C PRO A 46 -4.18 14.68 15.17
N PHE A 47 -5.09 13.71 15.06
CA PHE A 47 -5.05 12.65 14.05
C PHE A 47 -6.19 12.78 13.05
N TYR A 48 -5.96 12.26 11.84
CA TYR A 48 -6.99 12.11 10.83
C TYR A 48 -7.47 10.66 10.82
N LEU A 49 -8.78 10.49 10.95
CA LEU A 49 -9.44 9.20 10.82
C LEU A 49 -10.14 9.13 9.46
N TYR A 50 -9.61 8.28 8.59
CA TYR A 50 -10.23 7.95 7.32
C TYR A 50 -11.05 6.69 7.51
N ILE A 51 -12.34 6.74 7.18
CA ILE A 51 -13.26 5.61 7.25
C ILE A 51 -13.73 5.31 5.85
N PHE A 52 -13.79 4.03 5.50
CA PHE A 52 -14.40 3.59 4.25
C PHE A 52 -15.37 2.44 4.50
N VAL A 53 -16.43 2.43 3.72
CA VAL A 53 -17.50 1.42 3.79
C VAL A 53 -17.71 0.86 2.40
N THR A 54 -17.84 -0.45 2.33
CA THR A 54 -18.29 -1.20 1.16
C THR A 54 -19.48 -2.05 1.58
N ASP A 55 -20.20 -2.62 0.61
CA ASP A 55 -21.33 -3.52 0.89
C ASP A 55 -20.95 -4.76 1.73
N HIS A 56 -19.65 -5.07 1.82
CA HIS A 56 -19.13 -6.26 2.47
C HIS A 56 -18.23 -5.98 3.67
N ALA A 57 -17.76 -4.74 3.86
CA ALA A 57 -16.77 -4.44 4.88
C ALA A 57 -16.77 -2.96 5.30
N LEU A 58 -16.45 -2.74 6.57
CA LEU A 58 -16.08 -1.46 7.16
C LEU A 58 -14.57 -1.46 7.44
N GLY A 59 -13.87 -0.40 7.05
CA GLY A 59 -12.46 -0.21 7.35
C GLY A 59 -12.15 1.21 7.83
N ALA A 60 -11.04 1.35 8.55
CA ALA A 60 -10.56 2.63 9.03
C ALA A 60 -9.02 2.71 8.98
N MET A 61 -8.50 3.91 8.78
CA MET A 61 -7.07 4.23 8.79
C MET A 61 -6.85 5.51 9.60
N ILE A 62 -5.87 5.49 10.49
CA ILE A 62 -5.44 6.66 11.25
C ILE A 62 -4.12 7.18 10.68
N SER A 63 -3.99 8.50 10.49
CA SER A 63 -2.74 9.12 10.04
C SER A 63 -2.42 10.41 10.78
N HIS A 64 -1.13 10.72 10.85
CA HIS A 64 -0.62 12.04 11.23
C HIS A 64 -0.86 13.06 10.10
N TRP A 65 -0.74 14.35 10.41
CA TRP A 65 -0.71 15.41 9.39
C TRP A 65 0.57 15.27 8.53
N ASP A 66 0.44 15.45 7.21
CA ASP A 66 1.52 15.32 6.22
C ASP A 66 2.19 13.93 6.10
N ALA A 67 1.41 12.84 6.09
CA ALA A 67 1.87 11.57 5.55
C ALA A 67 1.93 11.64 4.01
N CYS A 68 2.98 12.29 3.48
CA CYS A 68 3.46 12.08 2.11
C CYS A 68 4.26 10.77 2.00
#